data_AF-A0A0R3MCX5-F1
#
_entry.id   AF-A0A0R3MCX5-F1
#
_cell.length_a   1.000
_cell.length_b   1.000
_cell.length_c   1.000
_cell.angle_alpha   90.00
_cell.angle_beta   90.00
_cell.angle_gamma   90.00
#
_symmetry.space_group_name_H-M   'P 1'
#
loop_
_entity.id
_entity.type
_entity.pdbx_description
1 polymer ?
#
loop_
_entity_poly.entity_id
_entity_poly.type
_entity_poly.pdbx_seq_one_letter_code
_entity_poly.pdbx_strand_id
1 'polypeptide(L)'
;MTGGTVTTSGSTSRGLFASGADADFTATGVSFMMAGQESHGAFAQSGARIALNGVTISTTGENAAGATARLGASLTMSGGSLLTTGIGAHGVDVESGSAVTAAGLRVTATGPDASALFMTGPAGTLQTANVSESKLTSAAAPAIKVLGGAANVQLAGAVVTGNGIWLSVADGTAPGLLGLNADSSILRGAALTTGTSTSNIVLQNGTVWNLTGDSNVTNLTNRESSILFSPPVGGVFKALTTANYVGASGTQHVPWQRRFTLRQAHHQRRQRDRQLVLVHHQRRRSWR
;
A
#
# COMPACT_ATOMS: atom_id res chain seq x y z
N MET A 1 -5.66 -15.60 26.04
CA MET A 1 -6.25 -16.76 25.33
C MET A 1 -5.14 -17.48 24.58
N THR A 2 -5.11 -18.81 24.61
CA THR A 2 -4.07 -19.60 23.95
C THR A 2 -4.71 -20.78 23.22
N GLY A 3 -4.47 -20.90 21.92
CA GLY A 3 -5.04 -21.96 21.07
C GLY A 3 -6.56 -21.85 20.89
N GLY A 4 -7.10 -22.81 20.14
CA GLY A 4 -8.54 -22.97 19.94
C GLY A 4 -9.13 -22.08 18.84
N THR A 5 -10.44 -22.15 18.70
CA THR A 5 -11.21 -21.45 17.67
C THR A 5 -12.35 -20.65 18.29
N VAL A 6 -12.52 -19.42 17.85
CA VAL A 6 -13.68 -18.57 18.13
C VAL A 6 -14.42 -18.35 16.82
N THR A 7 -15.71 -18.71 16.78
CA THR A 7 -16.56 -18.51 15.61
C THR A 7 -17.77 -17.66 15.98
N THR A 8 -18.02 -16.60 15.22
CA THR A 8 -19.24 -15.79 15.35
C THR A 8 -19.91 -15.59 13.99
N SER A 9 -21.24 -15.57 13.97
CA SER A 9 -22.02 -15.42 12.73
C SER A 9 -23.05 -14.29 12.78
N GLY A 10 -23.33 -13.73 13.95
CA GLY A 10 -24.23 -12.59 14.09
C GLY A 10 -23.62 -11.31 13.55
N SER A 11 -24.45 -10.39 13.03
CA SER A 11 -24.03 -9.04 12.68
C SER A 11 -23.41 -8.32 13.89
N THR A 12 -22.46 -7.42 13.64
CA THR A 12 -21.70 -6.64 14.63
C THR A 12 -20.93 -7.46 15.68
N SER A 13 -20.86 -8.78 15.49
CA SER A 13 -20.17 -9.67 16.42
C SER A 13 -18.66 -9.45 16.44
N ARG A 14 -18.03 -9.69 17.58
CA ARG A 14 -16.59 -9.51 17.77
C ARG A 14 -16.00 -10.78 18.34
N GLY A 15 -14.98 -11.34 17.68
CA GLY A 15 -14.31 -12.54 18.19
C GLY A 15 -13.51 -12.27 19.46
N LEU A 16 -12.75 -11.18 19.43
CA LEU A 16 -12.07 -10.61 20.59
C LEU A 16 -12.40 -9.12 20.66
N PHE A 17 -12.89 -8.65 21.81
CA PHE A 17 -13.20 -7.24 22.02
C PHE A 17 -12.59 -6.75 23.34
N ALA A 18 -11.83 -5.64 23.26
CA ALA A 18 -11.29 -4.94 24.42
C ALA A 18 -11.64 -3.45 24.34
N SER A 19 -12.03 -2.85 25.46
CA SER A 19 -12.42 -1.43 25.53
C SER A 19 -12.00 -0.81 26.85
N GLY A 20 -11.42 0.39 26.77
CA GLY A 20 -10.92 1.16 27.91
C GLY A 20 -9.39 1.11 28.03
N ALA A 21 -8.79 2.18 28.55
CA ALA A 21 -7.34 2.36 28.59
C ALA A 21 -6.58 1.28 29.39
N ASP A 22 -7.25 0.64 30.35
CA ASP A 22 -6.70 -0.43 31.19
C ASP A 22 -6.99 -1.83 30.64
N ALA A 23 -7.76 -1.95 29.55
CA ALA A 23 -8.04 -3.24 28.94
C ALA A 23 -6.83 -3.71 28.14
N ASP A 24 -6.19 -4.78 28.61
CA ASP A 24 -5.05 -5.40 27.97
C ASP A 24 -5.32 -6.91 27.78
N PHE A 25 -5.34 -7.36 26.53
CA PHE A 25 -5.63 -8.74 26.18
C PHE A 25 -4.58 -9.32 25.25
N THR A 26 -4.14 -10.55 25.55
CA THR A 26 -3.25 -11.31 24.67
C THR A 26 -3.94 -12.57 24.15
N ALA A 27 -3.89 -12.79 22.83
CA ALA A 27 -4.29 -14.01 22.16
C ALA A 27 -3.10 -14.64 21.42
N THR A 28 -2.82 -15.92 21.68
CA THR A 28 -1.70 -16.65 21.06
C THR A 28 -2.21 -17.91 20.37
N GLY A 29 -1.95 -18.07 19.07
CA GLY A 29 -2.32 -19.27 18.30
C GLY A 29 -3.83 -19.53 18.20
N VAL A 30 -4.66 -18.49 18.36
CA VAL A 30 -6.13 -18.59 18.27
C VAL A 30 -6.58 -18.42 16.82
N SER A 31 -7.58 -19.19 16.39
CA SER A 31 -8.28 -19.00 15.11
C SER A 31 -9.60 -18.26 15.33
N PHE A 32 -9.79 -17.15 14.62
CA PHE A 32 -10.96 -16.28 14.68
C PHE A 32 -11.71 -16.37 13.35
N MET A 33 -12.97 -16.82 13.37
CA MET A 33 -13.82 -16.98 12.17
C MET A 33 -15.11 -16.15 12.30
N MET A 34 -15.22 -15.07 11.53
CA MET A 34 -16.37 -14.16 11.61
C MET A 34 -17.16 -14.16 10.29
N ALA A 35 -18.45 -14.48 10.35
CA ALA A 35 -19.31 -14.53 9.17
C ALA A 35 -20.34 -13.38 9.11
N GLY A 36 -20.59 -12.70 10.22
CA GLY A 36 -21.59 -11.64 10.30
C GLY A 36 -21.16 -10.34 9.59
N GLN A 37 -22.14 -9.54 9.18
CA GLN A 37 -21.88 -8.18 8.68
C GLN A 37 -21.34 -7.30 9.81
N GLU A 38 -20.46 -6.35 9.49
CA GLU A 38 -19.80 -5.46 10.47
C GLU A 38 -19.12 -6.22 11.63
N SER A 39 -18.76 -7.49 11.40
CA SER A 39 -18.12 -8.31 12.43
C SER A 39 -16.61 -8.07 12.44
N HIS A 40 -15.98 -8.19 13.60
CA HIS A 40 -14.56 -7.95 13.73
C HIS A 40 -13.85 -9.14 14.36
N GLY A 41 -12.74 -9.57 13.76
CA GLY A 41 -11.94 -10.66 14.32
C GLY A 41 -11.38 -10.29 15.69
N ALA A 42 -10.60 -9.20 15.73
CA ALA A 42 -10.15 -8.55 16.95
C ALA A 42 -10.47 -7.05 16.90
N PHE A 43 -10.99 -6.50 18.00
CA PHE A 43 -11.41 -5.10 18.08
C PHE A 43 -10.94 -4.47 19.39
N ALA A 44 -9.99 -3.54 19.31
CA ALA A 44 -9.55 -2.73 20.43
C ALA A 44 -10.15 -1.31 20.33
N GLN A 45 -10.69 -0.80 21.43
CA GLN A 45 -11.34 0.51 21.47
C GLN A 45 -10.92 1.35 22.68
N SER A 46 -10.97 2.68 22.55
CA SER A 46 -10.96 3.60 23.70
C SER A 46 -9.71 3.44 24.57
N GLY A 47 -8.53 3.40 23.94
CA GLY A 47 -7.24 3.21 24.62
C GLY A 47 -6.85 1.75 24.90
N ALA A 48 -7.72 0.77 24.62
CA ALA A 48 -7.43 -0.64 24.87
C ALA A 48 -6.22 -1.15 24.08
N ARG A 49 -5.62 -2.22 24.60
CA ARG A 49 -4.45 -2.89 24.03
C ARG A 49 -4.78 -4.35 23.75
N ILE A 50 -4.50 -4.80 22.54
CA ILE A 50 -4.59 -6.21 22.18
C ILE A 50 -3.28 -6.66 21.54
N ALA A 51 -2.72 -7.76 22.06
CA ALA A 51 -1.62 -8.49 21.45
C ALA A 51 -2.11 -9.79 20.78
N LEU A 52 -1.77 -9.98 19.52
CA LEU A 52 -2.14 -11.11 18.68
C LEU A 52 -0.87 -11.83 18.18
N ASN A 53 -0.57 -13.00 18.73
CA ASN A 53 0.66 -13.74 18.43
C ASN A 53 0.34 -15.04 17.67
N GLY A 54 0.72 -15.10 16.40
CA GLY A 54 0.51 -16.27 15.55
C GLY A 54 -0.96 -16.63 15.35
N VAL A 55 -1.85 -15.63 15.36
CA VAL A 55 -3.30 -15.83 15.20
C VAL A 55 -3.68 -15.97 13.74
N THR A 56 -4.78 -16.67 13.48
CA THR A 56 -5.44 -16.68 12.17
C THR A 56 -6.79 -15.99 12.31
N ILE A 57 -7.08 -15.03 11.43
CA ILE A 57 -8.38 -14.37 11.37
C ILE A 57 -8.96 -14.53 9.97
N SER A 58 -10.19 -15.00 9.88
CA SER A 58 -10.97 -15.08 8.64
C SER A 58 -12.29 -14.36 8.82
N THR A 59 -12.58 -13.36 7.98
CA THR A 59 -13.85 -12.63 8.00
C THR A 59 -14.50 -12.62 6.62
N THR A 60 -15.83 -12.83 6.57
CA THR A 60 -16.54 -12.96 5.28
C THR A 60 -17.71 -12.00 5.10
N GLY A 61 -18.21 -11.38 6.16
CA GLY A 61 -19.32 -10.42 6.06
C GLY A 61 -18.91 -9.08 5.45
N GLU A 62 -19.88 -8.30 4.96
CA GLU A 62 -19.65 -6.91 4.55
C GLU A 62 -19.15 -6.09 5.74
N ASN A 63 -18.20 -5.19 5.50
CA ASN A 63 -17.54 -4.36 6.51
C ASN A 63 -16.91 -5.17 7.66
N ALA A 64 -16.71 -6.48 7.47
CA ALA A 64 -16.21 -7.34 8.53
C ALA A 64 -14.68 -7.29 8.60
N ALA A 65 -14.11 -6.37 9.37
CA ALA A 65 -12.66 -6.19 9.40
C ALA A 65 -11.94 -7.33 10.18
N GLY A 66 -10.71 -7.64 9.76
CA GLY A 66 -9.89 -8.66 10.42
C GLY A 66 -9.47 -8.22 11.82
N ALA A 67 -8.71 -7.13 11.90
CA ALA A 67 -8.31 -6.51 13.15
C ALA A 67 -8.51 -4.99 13.13
N THR A 68 -9.14 -4.44 14.15
CA THR A 68 -9.51 -3.02 14.24
C THR A 68 -8.97 -2.39 15.51
N ALA A 69 -8.31 -1.24 15.37
CA ALA A 69 -7.89 -0.37 16.46
C ALA A 69 -8.62 0.97 16.34
N ARG A 70 -9.40 1.37 17.35
CA ARG A 70 -10.22 2.58 17.28
C ARG A 70 -10.13 3.44 18.54
N LEU A 71 -10.17 4.77 18.37
CA LEU A 71 -10.20 5.75 19.45
C LEU A 71 -9.01 5.60 20.42
N GLY A 72 -7.79 5.79 19.90
CA GLY A 72 -6.55 5.74 20.68
C GLY A 72 -6.14 4.34 21.14
N ALA A 73 -6.78 3.29 20.61
CA ALA A 73 -6.42 1.90 20.93
C ALA A 73 -5.11 1.47 20.25
N SER A 74 -4.57 0.34 20.71
CA SER A 74 -3.36 -0.24 20.12
C SER A 74 -3.50 -1.73 19.85
N LEU A 75 -2.99 -2.16 18.68
CA LEU A 75 -2.80 -3.57 18.35
C LEU A 75 -1.32 -3.87 18.16
N THR A 76 -0.87 -4.97 18.75
CA THR A 76 0.44 -5.58 18.45
C THR A 76 0.21 -6.95 17.84
N MET A 77 0.81 -7.22 16.69
CA MET A 77 0.59 -8.44 15.93
C MET A 77 1.92 -9.06 15.53
N SER A 78 2.16 -10.33 15.88
CA SER A 78 3.41 -11.02 15.56
C SER A 78 3.12 -12.37 14.90
N GLY A 79 3.47 -12.51 13.63
CA GLY A 79 3.15 -13.69 12.82
C GLY A 79 1.64 -13.90 12.63
N GLY A 80 1.29 -14.96 11.89
CA GLY A 80 -0.11 -15.29 11.61
C GLY A 80 -0.65 -14.68 10.31
N SER A 81 -1.97 -14.78 10.13
CA SER A 81 -2.62 -14.43 8.87
C SER A 81 -4.01 -13.86 9.03
N LEU A 82 -4.34 -12.86 8.21
CA LEU A 82 -5.66 -12.25 8.12
C LEU A 82 -6.19 -12.45 6.70
N LEU A 83 -7.37 -13.05 6.56
CA LEU A 83 -8.08 -13.22 5.30
C LEU A 83 -9.47 -12.57 5.42
N THR A 84 -9.76 -11.59 4.57
CA THR A 84 -11.02 -10.87 4.62
C THR A 84 -11.65 -10.82 3.23
N THR A 85 -12.91 -11.25 3.09
CA THR A 85 -13.52 -11.50 1.77
C THR A 85 -14.78 -10.69 1.46
N GLY A 86 -15.41 -10.08 2.46
CA GLY A 86 -16.61 -9.27 2.26
C GLY A 86 -16.31 -7.89 1.66
N ILE A 87 -17.33 -7.23 1.09
CA ILE A 87 -17.21 -5.85 0.61
C ILE A 87 -16.82 -4.95 1.78
N GLY A 88 -15.83 -4.07 1.62
CA GLY A 88 -15.33 -3.21 2.70
C GLY A 88 -14.68 -3.94 3.88
N ALA A 89 -14.50 -5.27 3.80
CA ALA A 89 -13.90 -6.07 4.88
C ALA A 89 -12.38 -5.85 4.94
N HIS A 90 -11.93 -4.77 5.57
CA HIS A 90 -10.51 -4.44 5.66
C HIS A 90 -9.70 -5.50 6.43
N GLY A 91 -8.46 -5.74 6.01
CA GLY A 91 -7.57 -6.64 6.74
C GLY A 91 -7.25 -6.09 8.13
N VAL A 92 -6.52 -4.97 8.16
CA VAL A 92 -6.24 -4.19 9.36
C VAL A 92 -6.86 -2.80 9.19
N ASP A 93 -7.62 -2.37 10.19
CA ASP A 93 -8.30 -1.08 10.24
C ASP A 93 -7.77 -0.24 11.41
N VAL A 94 -7.29 0.97 11.13
CA VAL A 94 -6.68 1.88 12.11
C VAL A 94 -7.43 3.20 12.11
N GLU A 95 -8.20 3.44 13.16
CA GLU A 95 -9.12 4.56 13.24
C GLU A 95 -8.76 5.56 14.33
N SER A 96 -8.93 6.85 14.05
CA SER A 96 -9.12 7.91 15.06
C SER A 96 -8.07 7.90 16.20
N GLY A 97 -6.80 8.10 15.84
CA GLY A 97 -5.71 8.23 16.81
C GLY A 97 -5.08 6.90 17.27
N SER A 98 -5.50 5.77 16.68
CA SER A 98 -5.04 4.45 17.07
C SER A 98 -3.72 4.06 16.43
N ALA A 99 -3.09 3.02 16.97
CA ALA A 99 -1.79 2.52 16.51
C ALA A 99 -1.80 1.01 16.28
N VAL A 100 -1.08 0.56 15.25
CA VAL A 100 -0.80 -0.85 15.00
C VAL A 100 0.70 -1.06 14.84
N THR A 101 1.21 -2.11 15.48
CA THR A 101 2.54 -2.66 15.20
C THR A 101 2.39 -4.11 14.75
N ALA A 102 2.86 -4.42 13.55
CA ALA A 102 2.71 -5.72 12.91
C ALA A 102 4.05 -6.23 12.40
N ALA A 103 4.40 -7.47 12.75
CA ALA A 103 5.64 -8.12 12.30
C ALA A 103 5.33 -9.53 11.75
N GLY A 104 5.89 -9.88 10.58
CA GLY A 104 5.77 -11.24 10.03
C GLY A 104 4.35 -11.64 9.60
N LEU A 105 3.46 -10.71 9.30
CA LEU A 105 2.07 -11.00 8.95
C LEU A 105 1.87 -11.34 7.47
N ARG A 106 0.83 -12.13 7.20
CA ARG A 106 0.21 -12.22 5.87
C ARG A 106 -1.22 -11.68 5.93
N VAL A 107 -1.46 -10.53 5.33
CA VAL A 107 -2.80 -9.92 5.23
C VAL A 107 -3.27 -10.01 3.79
N THR A 108 -4.42 -10.62 3.57
CA THR A 108 -5.06 -10.78 2.26
C THR A 108 -6.51 -10.33 2.33
N ALA A 109 -6.81 -9.21 1.67
CA ALA A 109 -8.16 -8.71 1.51
C ALA A 109 -8.63 -8.96 0.07
N THR A 110 -9.74 -9.67 -0.13
CA THR A 110 -10.23 -10.04 -1.47
C THR A 110 -11.54 -9.36 -1.85
N GLY A 111 -12.25 -8.81 -0.88
CA GLY A 111 -13.54 -8.16 -1.13
C GLY A 111 -13.40 -6.83 -1.90
N PRO A 112 -14.45 -6.40 -2.62
CA PRO A 112 -14.51 -5.06 -3.19
C PRO A 112 -14.31 -3.98 -2.11
N ASP A 113 -13.55 -2.93 -2.41
CA ASP A 113 -13.13 -1.88 -1.46
C ASP A 113 -12.37 -2.37 -0.20
N ALA A 114 -12.03 -3.65 -0.11
CA ALA A 114 -11.31 -4.20 1.02
C ALA A 114 -9.79 -3.97 0.88
N SER A 115 -9.29 -2.94 1.56
CA SER A 115 -7.84 -2.70 1.69
C SER A 115 -7.19 -3.65 2.70
N ALA A 116 -5.91 -4.00 2.49
CA ALA A 116 -5.15 -4.80 3.45
C ALA A 116 -4.82 -4.00 4.72
N LEU A 117 -4.48 -2.72 4.54
CA LEU A 117 -4.37 -1.73 5.60
C LEU A 117 -5.24 -0.53 5.26
N PHE A 118 -6.25 -0.27 6.08
CA PHE A 118 -7.11 0.89 5.99
C PHE A 118 -6.85 1.80 7.18
N MET A 119 -6.73 3.10 6.93
CA MET A 119 -6.51 4.11 7.96
C MET A 119 -7.46 5.28 7.73
N THR A 120 -8.17 5.71 8.78
CA THR A 120 -9.12 6.81 8.70
C THR A 120 -9.19 7.56 10.03
N GLY A 121 -9.48 8.86 9.97
CA GLY A 121 -9.70 9.66 11.16
C GLY A 121 -10.16 11.07 10.86
N PRO A 122 -10.78 11.75 11.83
CA PRO A 122 -11.07 13.17 11.71
C PRO A 122 -9.77 14.00 11.71
N ALA A 123 -9.89 15.26 11.31
CA ALA A 123 -8.81 16.24 11.43
C ALA A 123 -8.25 16.29 12.87
N GLY A 124 -6.94 16.45 13.00
CA GLY A 124 -6.26 16.54 14.29
C GLY A 124 -5.96 15.20 14.97
N THR A 125 -6.35 14.06 14.39
CA THR A 125 -5.96 12.74 14.90
C THR A 125 -4.85 12.12 14.04
N LEU A 126 -3.88 11.47 14.70
CA LEU A 126 -2.78 10.76 14.06
C LEU A 126 -2.93 9.25 14.23
N GLN A 127 -3.13 8.53 13.14
CA GLN A 127 -3.12 7.07 13.10
C GLN A 127 -1.71 6.58 12.76
N THR A 128 -1.25 5.50 13.39
CA THR A 128 0.09 4.95 13.14
C THR A 128 0.04 3.48 12.77
N ALA A 129 0.81 3.08 11.75
CA ALA A 129 1.03 1.68 11.40
C ALA A 129 2.52 1.41 11.19
N ASN A 130 3.10 0.55 12.03
CA ASN A 130 4.45 0.03 11.87
C ASN A 130 4.36 -1.41 11.37
N VAL A 131 4.85 -1.70 10.18
CA VAL A 131 4.71 -3.00 9.51
C VAL A 131 6.07 -3.52 9.07
N SER A 132 6.56 -4.57 9.72
CA SER A 132 7.82 -5.23 9.37
C SER A 132 7.63 -6.64 8.83
N GLU A 133 8.46 -7.05 7.89
CA GLU A 133 8.57 -8.43 7.36
C GLU A 133 7.23 -9.04 6.95
N SER A 134 6.29 -8.21 6.52
CA SER A 134 4.90 -8.60 6.30
C SER A 134 4.52 -8.48 4.83
N LYS A 135 3.53 -9.28 4.42
CA LYS A 135 2.90 -9.20 3.11
C LYS A 135 1.49 -8.65 3.24
N LEU A 136 1.24 -7.52 2.60
CA LEU A 136 -0.07 -6.87 2.51
C LEU A 136 -0.59 -7.02 1.08
N THR A 137 -1.71 -7.71 0.90
CA THR A 137 -2.32 -7.95 -0.41
C THR A 137 -3.79 -7.54 -0.42
N SER A 138 -4.18 -6.72 -1.38
CA SER A 138 -5.60 -6.50 -1.72
C SER A 138 -5.86 -6.91 -3.17
N ALA A 139 -6.90 -7.71 -3.40
CA ALA A 139 -7.25 -8.18 -4.74
C ALA A 139 -8.12 -7.17 -5.53
N ALA A 140 -8.96 -6.40 -4.83
CA ALA A 140 -9.99 -5.56 -5.46
C ALA A 140 -9.98 -4.10 -4.99
N ALA A 141 -9.01 -3.69 -4.17
CA ALA A 141 -8.84 -2.32 -3.72
C ALA A 141 -7.35 -1.94 -3.64
N PRO A 142 -7.01 -0.67 -3.33
CA PRO A 142 -5.67 -0.33 -2.90
C PRO A 142 -5.21 -1.19 -1.73
N ALA A 143 -3.94 -1.60 -1.71
CA ALA A 143 -3.43 -2.38 -0.58
C ALA A 143 -3.39 -1.56 0.72
N ILE A 144 -2.91 -0.32 0.62
CA ILE A 144 -2.93 0.67 1.69
C ILE A 144 -3.84 1.82 1.26
N LYS A 145 -4.85 2.13 2.07
CA LYS A 145 -5.79 3.23 1.82
C LYS A 145 -5.86 4.14 3.05
N VAL A 146 -5.59 5.42 2.85
CA VAL A 146 -5.76 6.48 3.85
C VAL A 146 -6.92 7.36 3.40
N LEU A 147 -7.95 7.47 4.25
CA LEU A 147 -9.16 8.24 3.96
C LEU A 147 -9.39 9.29 5.05
N GLY A 148 -8.82 10.48 4.85
CA GLY A 148 -8.83 11.56 5.83
C GLY A 148 -7.92 11.33 7.05
N GLY A 149 -7.70 12.40 7.81
CA GLY A 149 -6.87 12.39 9.01
C GLY A 149 -5.38 12.31 8.72
N ALA A 150 -4.55 12.43 9.76
CA ALA A 150 -3.11 12.23 9.62
C ALA A 150 -2.76 10.75 9.81
N ALA A 151 -1.93 10.20 8.92
CA ALA A 151 -1.46 8.82 8.99
C ALA A 151 0.06 8.78 8.92
N ASN A 152 0.69 7.99 9.81
CA ASN A 152 2.11 7.64 9.74
C ASN A 152 2.24 6.14 9.48
N VAL A 153 2.91 5.79 8.38
CA VAL A 153 3.11 4.39 7.97
C VAL A 153 4.61 4.12 7.84
N GLN A 154 5.09 3.13 8.58
CA GLN A 154 6.46 2.62 8.50
C GLN A 154 6.41 1.21 7.92
N LEU A 155 7.11 0.98 6.81
CA LEU A 155 7.25 -0.33 6.18
C LEU A 155 8.72 -0.74 6.24
N ALA A 156 9.02 -1.92 6.79
CA ALA A 156 10.39 -2.45 6.88
C ALA A 156 10.44 -3.89 6.37
N GLY A 157 11.11 -4.14 5.25
CA GLY A 157 11.12 -5.48 4.65
C GLY A 157 9.72 -5.97 4.23
N ALA A 158 8.78 -5.05 3.95
CA ALA A 158 7.40 -5.40 3.64
C ALA A 158 7.19 -5.62 2.14
N VAL A 159 6.19 -6.43 1.78
CA VAL A 159 5.71 -6.60 0.40
C VAL A 159 4.27 -6.14 0.31
N VAL A 160 4.02 -5.08 -0.46
CA VAL A 160 2.70 -4.45 -0.60
C VAL A 160 2.22 -4.57 -2.05
N THR A 161 1.04 -5.15 -2.26
CA THR A 161 0.46 -5.36 -3.60
C THR A 161 -1.05 -5.19 -3.54
N GLY A 162 -1.59 -4.20 -4.23
CA GLY A 162 -3.05 -4.04 -4.34
C GLY A 162 -3.57 -4.45 -5.72
N ASN A 163 -4.78 -4.01 -6.06
CA ASN A 163 -5.48 -4.29 -7.32
C ASN A 163 -4.89 -3.58 -8.56
N GLY A 164 -3.57 -3.34 -8.57
CA GLY A 164 -2.90 -2.42 -9.47
C GLY A 164 -2.61 -1.05 -8.84
N ILE A 165 -3.17 -0.76 -7.67
CA ILE A 165 -2.85 0.40 -6.83
C ILE A 165 -2.32 -0.14 -5.50
N TRP A 166 -1.10 0.20 -5.08
CA TRP A 166 -0.62 -0.20 -3.75
C TRP A 166 -0.95 0.85 -2.68
N LEU A 167 -1.10 2.11 -3.08
CA LEU A 167 -1.38 3.23 -2.19
C LEU A 167 -2.48 4.14 -2.74
N SER A 168 -3.46 4.46 -1.90
CA SER A 168 -4.42 5.54 -2.12
C SER A 168 -4.47 6.46 -0.91
N VAL A 169 -4.36 7.77 -1.14
CA VAL A 169 -4.54 8.82 -0.12
C VAL A 169 -5.61 9.77 -0.64
N ALA A 170 -6.72 9.88 0.08
CA ALA A 170 -7.89 10.63 -0.36
C ALA A 170 -8.56 11.36 0.79
N ASP A 171 -9.39 12.33 0.44
CA ASP A 171 -10.21 13.09 1.38
C ASP A 171 -11.28 12.18 1.99
N GLY A 172 -11.43 12.25 3.31
CA GLY A 172 -12.54 11.67 4.06
C GLY A 172 -13.43 12.78 4.61
N THR A 173 -13.64 12.79 5.92
CA THR A 173 -14.23 13.96 6.63
C THR A 173 -13.26 15.14 6.74
N ALA A 174 -11.99 14.89 6.44
CA ALA A 174 -10.89 15.85 6.34
C ALA A 174 -9.92 15.38 5.23
N PRO A 175 -8.97 16.22 4.78
CA PRO A 175 -7.91 15.76 3.87
C PRO A 175 -7.08 14.64 4.50
N GLY A 176 -6.66 13.67 3.71
CA GLY A 176 -5.70 12.65 4.12
C GLY A 176 -4.28 13.22 4.11
N LEU A 177 -3.57 13.11 5.23
CA LEU A 177 -2.20 13.59 5.39
C LEU A 177 -1.28 12.41 5.72
N LEU A 178 -0.70 11.80 4.69
CA LEU A 178 0.16 10.64 4.84
C LEU A 178 1.64 11.05 5.00
N GLY A 179 2.29 10.53 6.03
CA GLY A 179 3.73 10.28 6.06
C GLY A 179 3.99 8.79 5.92
N LEU A 180 4.73 8.38 4.89
CA LEU A 180 5.09 6.99 4.65
C LEU A 180 6.59 6.87 4.47
N ASN A 181 7.21 5.97 5.21
CA ASN A 181 8.59 5.57 5.01
C ASN A 181 8.66 4.08 4.71
N ALA A 182 9.24 3.73 3.57
CA ALA A 182 9.45 2.37 3.13
C ALA A 182 10.95 2.07 3.11
N ASP A 183 11.34 1.09 3.91
CA ASP A 183 12.71 0.64 4.13
C ASP A 183 12.85 -0.81 3.65
N SER A 184 13.82 -1.09 2.78
CA SER A 184 14.05 -2.42 2.21
C SER A 184 12.78 -3.16 1.75
N SER A 185 11.80 -2.41 1.22
CA SER A 185 10.45 -2.93 0.95
C SER A 185 10.17 -3.07 -0.55
N ILE A 186 9.17 -3.87 -0.91
CA ILE A 186 8.72 -4.06 -2.29
C ILE A 186 7.28 -3.55 -2.42
N LEU A 187 7.09 -2.55 -3.27
CA LEU A 187 5.79 -1.92 -3.56
C LEU A 187 5.39 -2.25 -5.00
N ARG A 188 4.14 -2.67 -5.23
CA ARG A 188 3.65 -3.08 -6.55
C ARG A 188 2.31 -2.44 -6.90
N GLY A 189 2.32 -1.54 -7.87
CA GLY A 189 1.13 -0.82 -8.30
C GLY A 189 1.39 0.65 -8.59
N ALA A 190 0.32 1.37 -8.91
CA ALA A 190 0.27 2.82 -8.84
C ALA A 190 0.16 3.31 -7.38
N ALA A 191 0.55 4.57 -7.17
CA ALA A 191 0.25 5.33 -5.96
C ALA A 191 -0.56 6.57 -6.33
N LEU A 192 -1.69 6.80 -5.67
CA LEU A 192 -2.64 7.86 -6.01
C LEU A 192 -2.92 8.76 -4.81
N THR A 193 -2.77 10.05 -5.00
CA THR A 193 -3.20 11.11 -4.09
C THR A 193 -4.26 11.95 -4.79
N THR A 194 -5.43 12.13 -4.16
CA THR A 194 -6.58 12.81 -4.75
C THR A 194 -7.14 13.90 -3.84
N GLY A 195 -8.02 14.75 -4.40
CA GLY A 195 -8.66 15.82 -3.64
C GLY A 195 -7.66 16.84 -3.12
N THR A 196 -7.82 17.21 -1.86
CA THR A 196 -6.95 18.14 -1.12
C THR A 196 -5.90 17.42 -0.26
N SER A 197 -5.82 16.11 -0.38
CA SER A 197 -4.90 15.26 0.38
C SER A 197 -3.44 15.43 -0.02
N THR A 198 -2.55 15.01 0.89
CA THR A 198 -1.10 15.08 0.72
C THR A 198 -0.44 13.75 1.06
N SER A 199 0.47 13.29 0.20
CA SER A 199 1.34 12.14 0.47
C SER A 199 2.81 12.56 0.57
N ASN A 200 3.44 12.22 1.70
CA ASN A 200 4.87 12.39 1.94
C ASN A 200 5.51 11.00 1.99
N ILE A 201 6.16 10.60 0.90
CA ILE A 201 6.70 9.25 0.73
C ILE A 201 8.22 9.31 0.72
N VAL A 202 8.84 8.49 1.56
CA VAL A 202 10.27 8.21 1.55
C VAL A 202 10.48 6.75 1.18
N LEU A 203 11.21 6.52 0.09
CA LEU A 203 11.74 5.21 -0.27
C LEU A 203 13.20 5.19 0.14
N GLN A 204 13.60 4.23 0.96
CA GLN A 204 14.96 4.12 1.47
C GLN A 204 15.52 2.70 1.48
N ASN A 205 16.85 2.61 1.56
CA ASN A 205 17.59 1.39 1.89
C ASN A 205 17.20 0.21 1.00
N GLY A 206 17.32 0.36 -0.32
CA GLY A 206 17.05 -0.70 -1.29
C GLY A 206 15.57 -0.97 -1.54
N THR A 207 14.67 -0.07 -1.15
CA THR A 207 13.25 -0.20 -1.48
C THR A 207 13.03 -0.20 -2.99
N VAL A 208 12.17 -1.09 -3.46
CA VAL A 208 11.81 -1.23 -4.87
C VAL A 208 10.33 -0.93 -5.07
N TRP A 209 10.03 0.12 -5.82
CA TRP A 209 8.68 0.40 -6.30
C TRP A 209 8.54 -0.05 -7.75
N ASN A 210 7.78 -1.12 -7.97
CA ASN A 210 7.34 -1.56 -9.29
C ASN A 210 6.08 -0.77 -9.68
N LEU A 211 6.29 0.29 -10.47
CA LEU A 211 5.24 1.19 -10.94
C LEU A 211 4.58 0.59 -12.19
N THR A 212 3.34 0.13 -12.03
CA THR A 212 2.60 -0.58 -13.09
C THR A 212 1.47 0.25 -13.71
N GLY A 213 1.19 1.42 -13.17
CA GLY A 213 0.13 2.32 -13.59
C GLY A 213 0.50 3.77 -13.31
N ASP A 214 -0.25 4.70 -13.93
CA ASP A 214 -0.04 6.12 -13.70
C ASP A 214 -0.19 6.45 -12.22
N SER A 215 0.74 7.25 -11.71
CA SER A 215 0.87 7.56 -10.29
C SER A 215 0.91 9.06 -10.07
N ASN A 216 0.28 9.51 -8.99
CA ASN A 216 0.26 10.90 -8.55
C ASN A 216 0.52 10.94 -7.03
N VAL A 217 1.66 11.49 -6.63
CA VAL A 217 2.05 11.64 -5.22
C VAL A 217 2.49 13.08 -4.96
N THR A 218 2.42 13.57 -3.72
CA THR A 218 2.74 14.98 -3.46
C THR A 218 4.25 15.18 -3.32
N ASN A 219 4.85 14.58 -2.29
CA ASN A 219 6.25 14.71 -1.95
C ASN A 219 6.90 13.32 -1.97
N LEU A 220 7.90 13.12 -2.83
CA LEU A 220 8.58 11.84 -2.98
C LEU A 220 10.09 12.00 -2.83
N THR A 221 10.65 11.34 -1.81
CA THR A 221 12.10 11.17 -1.64
C THR A 221 12.48 9.74 -2.02
N ASN A 222 13.39 9.59 -2.98
CA ASN A 222 13.97 8.32 -3.40
C ASN A 222 15.44 8.26 -2.94
N ARG A 223 15.69 7.62 -1.80
CA ARG A 223 17.02 7.50 -1.19
C ARG A 223 17.55 6.08 -1.34
N GLU A 224 18.67 5.89 -2.04
CA GLU A 224 19.29 4.55 -2.21
C GLU A 224 18.29 3.44 -2.59
N SER A 225 17.32 3.78 -3.45
CA SER A 225 16.15 2.94 -3.77
C SER A 225 15.85 3.00 -5.26
N SER A 226 14.94 2.15 -5.74
CA SER A 226 14.63 2.01 -7.18
C SER A 226 13.15 2.17 -7.47
N ILE A 227 12.83 3.01 -8.46
CA ILE A 227 11.49 3.10 -9.05
C ILE A 227 11.56 2.50 -10.46
N LEU A 228 10.84 1.39 -10.66
CA LEU A 228 10.87 0.59 -11.88
C LEU A 228 9.55 0.74 -12.63
N PHE A 229 9.58 1.38 -13.78
CA PHE A 229 8.41 1.53 -14.63
C PHE A 229 8.18 0.24 -15.41
N SER A 230 6.95 -0.30 -15.34
CA SER A 230 6.56 -1.44 -16.16
C SER A 230 6.69 -1.13 -17.65
N PRO A 231 7.01 -2.11 -18.51
CA PRO A 231 7.04 -1.93 -19.96
C PRO A 231 5.73 -1.34 -20.52
N PRO A 232 5.80 -0.54 -21.60
CA PRO A 232 4.59 0.01 -22.23
C PRO A 232 3.75 -1.12 -22.83
N VAL A 233 2.43 -1.03 -22.67
CA VAL A 233 1.47 -1.94 -23.33
C VAL A 233 0.76 -1.14 -24.42
N GLY A 234 0.77 -1.64 -25.66
CA GLY A 234 0.16 -0.92 -26.79
C GLY A 234 0.80 0.43 -27.12
N GLY A 235 2.05 0.67 -26.68
CA GLY A 235 2.73 1.97 -26.82
C GLY A 235 2.33 3.00 -25.76
N VAL A 236 1.50 2.64 -24.79
CA VAL A 236 1.10 3.51 -23.67
C VAL A 236 2.12 3.40 -22.55
N PHE A 237 2.82 4.49 -22.29
CA PHE A 237 3.78 4.64 -21.18
C PHE A 237 3.05 4.91 -19.86
N LYS A 238 3.76 4.74 -18.74
CA LYS A 238 3.27 5.08 -17.40
C LYS A 238 3.87 6.42 -16.96
N ALA A 239 3.09 7.24 -16.28
CA ALA A 239 3.52 8.51 -15.72
C ALA A 239 3.67 8.43 -14.19
N LEU A 240 4.67 9.13 -13.65
CA LEU A 240 4.79 9.45 -12.23
C LEU A 240 4.79 10.96 -12.08
N THR A 241 3.70 11.49 -11.52
CA THR A 241 3.55 12.91 -11.24
C THR A 241 3.84 13.18 -9.78
N THR A 242 4.67 14.19 -9.52
CA THR A 242 5.03 14.64 -8.17
C THR A 242 4.96 16.15 -8.09
N ALA A 243 4.51 16.71 -6.96
CA ALA A 243 4.72 18.14 -6.70
C ALA A 243 6.19 18.42 -6.36
N ASN A 244 6.79 17.58 -5.52
CA ASN A 244 8.19 17.66 -5.14
C ASN A 244 8.86 16.28 -5.23
N TYR A 245 10.02 16.22 -5.89
CA TYR A 245 10.84 15.02 -5.99
C TYR A 245 12.27 15.26 -5.55
N VAL A 246 12.80 14.39 -4.68
CA VAL A 246 14.20 14.39 -4.24
C VAL A 246 14.82 13.03 -4.54
N GLY A 247 15.88 13.01 -5.37
CA GLY A 247 16.70 11.82 -5.61
C GLY A 247 17.98 11.86 -4.78
N ALA A 248 18.07 11.05 -3.71
CA ALA A 248 19.23 10.93 -2.84
C ALA A 248 19.94 9.59 -3.07
N SER A 249 20.65 9.47 -4.20
CA SER A 249 21.23 8.20 -4.69
C SER A 249 20.19 7.14 -5.11
N GLY A 250 18.92 7.53 -5.27
CA GLY A 250 17.90 6.68 -5.86
C GLY A 250 17.98 6.60 -7.39
N THR A 251 17.56 5.47 -7.95
CA THR A 251 17.51 5.26 -9.41
C THR A 251 16.07 5.20 -9.92
N GLN A 252 15.87 5.61 -11.18
CA GLN A 252 14.63 5.40 -11.91
C GLN A 252 14.94 4.64 -13.20
N HIS A 253 14.25 3.53 -13.43
CA HIS A 253 14.41 2.74 -14.64
C HIS A 253 13.18 2.90 -15.54
N VAL A 254 13.36 3.58 -16.67
CA VAL A 254 12.32 3.82 -17.67
C VAL A 254 12.60 2.95 -18.91
N PRO A 255 11.69 2.06 -19.31
CA PRO A 255 11.88 1.22 -20.49
C PRO A 255 11.82 2.05 -21.78
N TRP A 256 12.88 2.00 -22.59
CA TRP A 256 12.92 2.64 -23.91
C TRP A 256 12.44 1.66 -24.99
N GLN A 257 11.55 2.09 -25.89
CA GLN A 257 11.31 1.40 -27.17
C GLN A 257 12.00 2.14 -28.31
N ARG A 258 13.05 1.55 -28.90
CA ARG A 258 13.55 1.96 -30.22
C ARG A 258 12.72 1.23 -31.27
N ARG A 259 11.77 1.91 -31.93
CA ARG A 259 11.20 1.40 -33.18
C ARG A 259 12.24 1.55 -34.29
N PHE A 260 12.99 0.49 -34.56
CA PHE A 260 13.67 0.30 -35.85
C PHE A 260 12.81 -0.60 -36.72
N THR A 261 12.01 0.00 -37.61
CA THR A 261 11.47 -0.73 -38.77
C THR A 261 12.55 -0.76 -39.84
N LEU A 262 13.37 -1.81 -39.83
CA LEU A 262 14.17 -2.20 -41.00
C LEU A 262 13.20 -2.76 -42.05
N ARG A 263 12.76 -1.94 -43.00
CA ARG A 263 12.31 -2.48 -44.29
C ARG A 263 13.57 -2.75 -45.12
N GLN A 264 13.95 -4.03 -45.21
CA GLN A 264 14.82 -4.50 -46.28
C GLN A 264 14.14 -4.17 -47.62
N ALA A 265 14.68 -3.21 -48.36
CA ALA A 265 14.42 -3.10 -49.78
C ALA A 265 15.45 -3.98 -50.49
N HIS A 266 15.00 -5.13 -51.00
CA HIS A 266 15.77 -5.89 -51.97
C HIS A 266 16.10 -4.99 -53.18
N HIS A 267 17.36 -5.04 -53.57
CA HIS A 267 17.95 -4.46 -54.77
C HIS A 267 17.01 -4.39 -55.98
N GLN A 268 16.95 -3.21 -56.64
CA GLN A 268 17.12 -3.04 -58.08
C GLN A 268 17.47 -1.56 -58.36
N ARG A 269 18.40 -1.35 -59.30
CA ARG A 269 19.13 -0.10 -59.60
C ARG A 269 18.24 1.01 -60.17
N ARG A 270 18.53 2.28 -59.86
CA ARG A 270 19.01 3.34 -60.80
C ARG A 270 19.07 4.72 -60.14
N GLN A 271 20.04 5.51 -60.61
CA GLN A 271 20.43 6.85 -60.17
C GLN A 271 19.34 7.92 -60.34
N ARG A 272 19.28 8.88 -59.41
CA ARG A 272 19.57 10.32 -59.59
C ARG A 272 18.98 11.14 -58.44
N ASP A 273 19.80 12.07 -57.94
CA ASP A 273 19.55 13.27 -57.14
C ASP A 273 18.19 13.47 -56.45
N ARG A 274 18.24 13.61 -55.12
CA ARG A 274 17.82 14.85 -54.43
C ARG A 274 18.22 14.81 -52.95
N GLN A 275 18.67 15.96 -52.47
CA GLN A 275 19.15 16.25 -51.12
C GLN A 275 18.21 15.74 -50.02
N LEU A 276 18.80 15.16 -48.97
CA LEU A 276 18.26 15.29 -47.62
C LEU A 276 19.42 15.53 -46.66
N VAL A 277 19.46 16.76 -46.13
CA VAL A 277 20.32 17.16 -45.03
C VAL A 277 19.85 16.43 -43.77
N LEU A 278 20.73 15.64 -43.14
CA LEU A 278 20.54 15.21 -41.76
C LEU A 278 21.84 15.41 -40.98
N VAL A 279 21.92 16.58 -40.35
CA VAL A 279 22.89 16.97 -39.32
C VAL A 279 21.98 17.45 -38.17
N HIS A 280 21.97 16.89 -36.97
CA HIS A 280 23.08 16.78 -36.04
C HIS A 280 22.91 15.62 -35.05
N HIS A 281 24.00 14.84 -34.90
CA HIS A 281 24.41 14.32 -33.60
C HIS A 281 24.74 15.48 -32.65
N GLN A 282 24.32 15.40 -31.39
CA GLN A 282 25.11 15.93 -30.28
C GLN A 282 25.17 14.87 -29.17
N ARG A 283 26.31 14.17 -29.14
CA ARG A 283 26.82 13.47 -27.96
C ARG A 283 27.40 14.51 -27.01
N ARG A 284 27.28 14.22 -25.71
CA ARG A 284 28.09 14.77 -24.60
C ARG A 284 29.55 15.05 -25.00
N ARG A 285 30.12 16.15 -24.49
CA ARG A 285 31.48 16.20 -23.95
C ARG A 285 31.59 17.22 -22.81
N SER A 286 32.29 16.79 -21.77
CA SER A 286 32.78 17.53 -20.60
C SER A 286 34.04 18.35 -20.93
N TRP A 287 34.61 18.97 -19.88
CA TRP A 287 35.79 19.86 -19.74
C TRP A 287 35.40 21.35 -19.83
N ARG A 288 35.64 22.21 -18.83
CA ARG A 288 36.53 22.20 -17.65
C ARG A 288 35.77 22.34 -16.34
#